data_AF-A0A800FAM9-F1
#
_entry.id   AF-A0A800FAM9-F1
#
_cell.length_a   1.000
_cell.length_b   1.000
_cell.length_c   1.000
_cell.angle_alpha   90.00
_cell.angle_beta   90.00
_cell.angle_gamma   90.00
#
_symmetry.space_group_name_H-M   'P 1'
#
loop_
_entity.id
_entity.type
_entity.pdbx_description
1 polymer ?
#
loop_
_entity_poly.entity_id
_entity_poly.type
_entity_poly.pdbx_seq_one_letter_code
_entity_poly.pdbx_strand_id
1 'polypeptide(L)'
;GAGSHGGTPTEPQFVSSISYPQGNTHVAWRNRDYVFLGDEIGTADGMRGFIHVIDVSDVENPREVAKYDLPEAGAHNVWVENDVLYIAYYQGGVRIVDVSGTLRGDLYRQGRELGFFRTRAAEGQGLRANSANAWGPQLFKGHLFVSDMTSGLWIVKHAQPRPITF
;
A
#
# COMPACT_ATOMS: atom_id res chain seq x y z
N GLY A 1 -12.97 22.80 0.26
CA GLY A 1 -14.42 22.62 0.05
C GLY A 1 -15.08 22.51 1.40
N ALA A 2 -16.28 23.06 1.56
CA ALA A 2 -17.12 22.75 2.71
C ALA A 2 -17.42 21.24 2.65
N GLY A 3 -16.92 20.49 3.63
CA GLY A 3 -17.24 19.06 3.72
C GLY A 3 -18.75 18.85 3.84
N SER A 4 -19.25 17.65 3.57
CA SER A 4 -20.66 17.28 3.78
C SER A 4 -21.16 17.58 5.21
N HIS A 5 -20.24 17.76 6.16
CA HIS A 5 -20.47 18.00 7.58
C HIS A 5 -20.12 19.42 8.02
N GLY A 6 -20.00 20.36 7.09
CA GLY A 6 -19.70 21.77 7.40
C GLY A 6 -18.26 22.05 7.82
N GLY A 7 -17.37 21.05 7.77
CA GLY A 7 -15.95 21.24 8.08
C GLY A 7 -15.21 22.10 7.06
N THR A 8 -14.16 22.78 7.53
CA THR A 8 -13.24 23.61 6.73
C THR A 8 -11.80 23.09 6.86
N PRO A 9 -10.84 23.53 6.03
CA PRO A 9 -9.44 23.12 6.16
C PRO A 9 -8.81 23.46 7.52
N THR A 10 -9.28 24.49 8.22
CA THR A 10 -8.81 24.90 9.54
C THR A 10 -9.68 24.40 10.69
N GLU A 11 -10.88 23.91 10.38
CA GLU A 11 -11.85 23.38 11.34
C GLU A 11 -12.45 22.08 10.78
N PRO A 12 -11.67 20.99 10.76
CA PRO A 12 -12.16 19.71 10.27
C PRO A 12 -13.28 19.19 11.18
N GLN A 13 -14.29 18.58 10.57
CA GLN A 13 -15.39 17.94 11.29
C GLN A 13 -15.25 16.43 11.17
N PHE A 14 -15.46 15.74 12.29
CA PHE A 14 -15.53 14.29 12.31
C PHE A 14 -16.75 13.83 11.52
N VAL A 15 -16.59 12.76 10.75
CA VAL A 15 -17.65 12.14 9.94
C VAL A 15 -17.99 10.78 10.51
N SER A 16 -17.06 9.83 10.38
CA SER A 16 -17.21 8.47 10.88
C SER A 16 -15.86 7.87 11.23
N SER A 17 -15.90 6.73 11.92
CA SER A 17 -14.74 5.90 12.18
C SER A 17 -15.07 4.43 11.92
N ILE A 18 -14.03 3.67 11.62
CA ILE A 18 -14.10 2.22 11.51
C ILE A 18 -13.02 1.61 12.39
N SER A 19 -13.37 0.50 13.04
CA SER A 19 -12.43 -0.33 13.78
C SER A 19 -12.48 -1.74 13.22
N TYR A 20 -11.34 -2.39 13.16
CA TYR A 20 -11.22 -3.78 12.74
C TYR A 20 -10.47 -4.58 13.82
N PRO A 21 -10.67 -5.91 13.92
CA PRO A 21 -10.36 -6.67 15.14
C PRO A 21 -8.88 -6.70 15.53
N GLN A 22 -7.98 -6.57 14.57
CA GLN A 22 -6.54 -6.63 14.76
C GLN A 22 -5.89 -5.66 13.77
N GLY A 23 -5.01 -4.79 14.26
CA GLY A 23 -4.18 -3.97 13.40
C GLY A 23 -3.35 -2.93 14.14
N ASN A 24 -2.48 -2.27 13.38
CA ASN A 24 -1.69 -1.12 13.81
C ASN A 24 -1.55 -0.20 12.60
N THR A 25 -2.63 0.54 12.31
CA THR A 25 -2.74 1.35 11.10
C THR A 25 -1.62 2.38 11.04
N HIS A 26 -0.74 2.23 10.05
CA HIS A 26 0.37 3.14 9.81
C HIS A 26 0.09 4.10 8.66
N VAL A 27 -0.48 3.59 7.57
CA VAL A 27 -0.76 4.35 6.36
C VAL A 27 -2.23 4.32 6.00
N ALA A 28 -2.72 5.42 5.45
CA ALA A 28 -4.02 5.51 4.79
C ALA A 28 -3.86 6.19 3.43
N TRP A 29 -4.41 5.58 2.38
CA TRP A 29 -4.42 6.17 1.04
C TRP A 29 -5.80 6.00 0.39
N ARG A 30 -6.40 7.11 -0.02
CA ARG A 30 -7.69 7.09 -0.70
C ARG A 30 -7.52 7.05 -2.22
N ASN A 31 -8.25 6.16 -2.88
CA ASN A 31 -8.45 6.17 -4.33
C ASN A 31 -9.92 5.86 -4.63
N ARG A 32 -10.63 6.79 -5.28
CA ARG A 32 -12.08 6.69 -5.53
C ARG A 32 -12.87 6.45 -4.22
N ASP A 33 -13.70 5.42 -4.23
CA ASP A 33 -14.53 4.97 -3.11
C ASP A 33 -13.81 4.00 -2.17
N TYR A 34 -12.50 3.80 -2.33
CA TYR A 34 -11.71 2.94 -1.47
C TYR A 34 -10.65 3.72 -0.68
N VAL A 35 -10.46 3.32 0.57
CA VAL A 35 -9.30 3.69 1.39
C VAL A 35 -8.48 2.43 1.68
N PHE A 36 -7.22 2.45 1.30
CA PHE A 36 -6.24 1.41 1.58
C PHE A 36 -5.56 1.75 2.90
N LEU A 37 -5.74 0.91 3.91
CA LEU A 37 -5.12 1.06 5.22
C LEU A 37 -4.05 -0.01 5.37
N GLY A 38 -2.80 0.37 5.65
CA GLY A 38 -1.72 -0.58 5.87
C GLY A 38 -1.37 -0.69 7.34
N ASP A 39 -1.35 -1.91 7.86
CA ASP A 39 -0.88 -2.20 9.20
C ASP A 39 0.64 -2.42 9.24
N GLU A 40 1.27 -1.89 10.27
CA GLU A 40 2.70 -2.05 10.56
C GLU A 40 2.89 -2.74 11.91
N ILE A 41 3.21 -4.04 11.91
CA ILE A 41 3.30 -4.84 13.13
C ILE A 41 4.70 -5.47 13.22
N GLY A 42 5.50 -5.08 14.21
CA GLY A 42 6.80 -5.67 14.46
C GLY A 42 6.72 -7.01 15.21
N THR A 43 7.35 -8.05 14.68
CA THR A 43 7.49 -9.36 15.34
C THR A 43 8.97 -9.76 15.46
N ALA A 44 9.26 -10.82 16.22
CA ALA A 44 10.63 -11.32 16.41
C ALA A 44 11.29 -11.78 15.09
N ASP A 45 10.49 -12.15 14.10
CA ASP A 45 10.88 -12.69 12.79
C ASP A 45 10.61 -11.70 11.62
N GLY A 46 10.48 -10.41 11.91
CA GLY A 46 10.40 -9.33 10.93
C GLY A 46 9.12 -8.50 11.03
N MET A 47 8.80 -7.72 9.99
CA MET A 47 7.55 -6.94 9.97
C MET A 47 6.40 -7.79 9.45
N ARG A 48 5.21 -7.56 9.98
CA ARG A 48 3.92 -8.18 9.65
C ARG A 48 2.87 -7.07 9.50
N GLY A 49 1.66 -7.47 9.13
CA GLY A 49 0.56 -6.57 8.82
C GLY A 49 0.18 -6.64 7.36
N PHE A 50 -1.02 -6.17 7.05
CA PHE A 50 -1.58 -6.29 5.72
C PHE A 50 -2.33 -5.03 5.30
N ILE A 51 -2.71 -4.96 4.03
CA ILE A 51 -3.54 -3.86 3.54
C ILE A 51 -5.00 -4.25 3.74
N HIS A 52 -5.75 -3.44 4.50
CA HIS A 52 -7.20 -3.44 4.50
C HIS A 52 -7.71 -2.55 3.37
N VAL A 53 -8.81 -2.95 2.75
CA VAL A 53 -9.52 -2.16 1.74
C VAL A 53 -10.88 -1.79 2.31
N ILE A 54 -11.05 -0.52 2.60
CA ILE A 54 -12.28 0.04 3.16
C ILE A 54 -13.07 0.70 2.03
N ASP A 55 -14.29 0.24 1.79
CA ASP A 55 -15.28 0.92 0.96
C ASP A 55 -15.85 2.11 1.73
N VAL A 56 -15.72 3.29 1.14
CA VAL A 56 -16.19 4.59 1.64
C VAL A 56 -17.12 5.28 0.64
N SER A 57 -17.77 4.52 -0.24
CA SER A 57 -18.85 5.03 -1.11
C SER A 57 -20.00 5.66 -0.31
N ASP A 58 -20.26 5.12 0.88
CA ASP A 58 -21.03 5.76 1.95
C ASP A 58 -20.07 6.11 3.09
N VAL A 59 -19.68 7.38 3.19
CA VAL A 59 -18.73 7.86 4.20
C VAL A 59 -19.29 7.84 5.62
N GLU A 60 -20.61 7.75 5.81
CA GLU A 60 -21.21 7.60 7.13
C GLU A 60 -21.08 6.16 7.64
N ASN A 61 -21.04 5.19 6.73
CA ASN A 61 -21.05 3.77 7.04
C ASN A 61 -19.92 3.02 6.31
N PRO A 62 -18.65 3.35 6.58
CA PRO A 62 -17.51 2.68 5.93
C PRO A 62 -17.46 1.19 6.26
N ARG A 63 -16.98 0.37 5.30
CA ARG A 63 -16.96 -1.10 5.45
C ARG A 63 -15.66 -1.69 4.91
N GLU A 64 -15.04 -2.58 5.66
CA GLU A 64 -13.96 -3.39 5.12
C GLU A 64 -14.53 -4.39 4.11
N VAL A 65 -14.03 -4.37 2.87
CA VAL A 65 -14.52 -5.21 1.77
C VAL A 65 -13.47 -6.19 1.27
N ALA A 66 -12.19 -5.86 1.38
CA ALA A 66 -11.10 -6.70 0.91
C ALA A 66 -9.84 -6.52 1.76
N LYS A 67 -8.88 -7.41 1.55
CA LYS A 67 -7.53 -7.31 2.11
C LYS A 67 -6.48 -7.78 1.12
N TYR A 68 -5.26 -7.29 1.26
CA TYR A 68 -4.07 -7.85 0.61
C TYR A 68 -3.09 -8.27 1.69
N ASP A 69 -2.99 -9.58 1.89
CA ASP A 69 -2.27 -10.20 3.02
C ASP A 69 -1.16 -11.09 2.49
N LEU A 70 0.08 -10.60 2.63
CA LEU A 70 1.29 -11.32 2.27
C LEU A 70 1.90 -11.92 3.55
N PRO A 71 1.75 -13.23 3.81
CA PRO A 71 2.00 -13.81 5.13
C PRO A 71 3.43 -13.64 5.66
N GLU A 72 4.42 -13.57 4.77
CA GLU A 72 5.83 -13.49 5.12
C GLU A 72 6.36 -12.07 5.39
N ALA A 73 5.53 -11.03 5.21
CA ALA A 73 5.97 -9.65 5.34
C ALA A 73 4.90 -8.69 5.85
N GLY A 74 5.29 -7.44 6.12
CA GLY A 74 4.41 -6.37 6.60
C GLY A 74 4.36 -5.21 5.63
N ALA A 75 3.20 -4.56 5.52
CA ALA A 75 3.05 -3.33 4.75
C ALA A 75 3.68 -2.14 5.50
N HIS A 76 4.05 -1.10 4.76
CA HIS A 76 4.50 0.16 5.33
C HIS A 76 3.79 1.33 4.63
N ASN A 77 4.41 1.92 3.61
CA ASN A 77 3.78 2.98 2.80
C ASN A 77 3.21 2.43 1.50
N VAL A 78 2.21 3.14 0.99
CA VAL A 78 1.52 2.83 -0.26
C VAL A 78 1.47 4.04 -1.20
N TRP A 79 1.32 3.75 -2.48
CA TRP A 79 1.00 4.71 -3.52
C TRP A 79 -0.04 4.08 -4.45
N VAL A 80 -1.10 4.81 -4.80
CA VAL A 80 -2.10 4.32 -5.77
C VAL A 80 -2.15 5.26 -6.95
N GLU A 81 -2.01 4.72 -8.15
CA GLU A 81 -2.16 5.47 -9.40
C GLU A 81 -2.71 4.54 -10.49
N ASN A 82 -3.70 5.01 -11.26
CA ASN A 82 -4.29 4.30 -12.40
C ASN A 82 -4.71 2.85 -12.05
N ASP A 83 -5.40 2.68 -10.92
CA ASP A 83 -5.87 1.37 -10.41
C ASP A 83 -4.76 0.35 -10.14
N VAL A 84 -3.55 0.85 -9.89
CA VAL A 84 -2.44 0.04 -9.41
C VAL A 84 -2.01 0.53 -8.04
N LEU A 85 -2.03 -0.38 -7.07
CA LEU A 85 -1.54 -0.17 -5.72
C LEU A 85 -0.08 -0.65 -5.65
N TYR A 86 0.81 0.28 -5.34
CA TYR A 86 2.21 0.03 -5.06
C TYR A 86 2.41 0.04 -3.55
N ILE A 87 3.00 -1.02 -3.00
CA ILE A 87 3.12 -1.21 -1.55
C ILE A 87 4.59 -1.46 -1.23
N ALA A 88 5.20 -0.64 -0.38
CA ALA A 88 6.41 -1.02 0.30
C ALA A 88 6.05 -2.03 1.38
N TYR A 89 6.62 -3.23 1.27
CA TYR A 89 6.24 -4.39 2.06
C TYR A 89 7.44 -4.93 2.86
N TYR A 90 8.27 -4.03 3.40
CA TYR A 90 9.42 -4.38 4.23
C TYR A 90 10.32 -5.46 3.58
N GLN A 91 10.53 -6.61 4.24
CA GLN A 91 11.32 -7.73 3.72
C GLN A 91 10.72 -8.40 2.49
N GLY A 92 9.44 -8.13 2.20
CA GLY A 92 8.74 -8.50 0.98
C GLY A 92 9.13 -7.66 -0.22
N GLY A 93 9.90 -6.58 -0.06
CA GLY A 93 10.25 -5.64 -1.12
C GLY A 93 9.05 -4.77 -1.51
N VAL A 94 9.00 -4.30 -2.75
CA VAL A 94 7.82 -3.60 -3.28
C VAL A 94 6.88 -4.58 -3.97
N ARG A 95 5.57 -4.40 -3.73
CA ARG A 95 4.48 -5.20 -4.30
C ARG A 95 3.62 -4.32 -5.18
N ILE A 96 3.18 -4.84 -6.31
CA ILE A 96 2.39 -4.12 -7.31
C ILE A 96 1.09 -4.91 -7.51
N VAL A 97 -0.04 -4.30 -7.18
CA VAL A 97 -1.33 -5.00 -7.08
C VAL A 97 -2.38 -4.29 -7.93
N ASP A 98 -3.11 -5.07 -8.73
CA ASP A 98 -4.28 -4.62 -9.46
C ASP A 98 -5.45 -4.34 -8.52
N VAL A 99 -5.82 -3.07 -8.41
CA VAL A 99 -6.95 -2.60 -7.61
C VAL A 99 -8.07 -2.01 -8.48
N SER A 100 -8.15 -2.45 -9.74
CA SER A 100 -9.23 -2.08 -10.66
C SER A 100 -10.54 -2.82 -10.37
N GLY A 101 -11.64 -2.16 -10.73
CA GLY A 101 -12.99 -2.68 -10.57
C GLY A 101 -13.42 -2.80 -9.11
N THR A 102 -14.36 -3.70 -8.85
CA THR A 102 -14.85 -3.96 -7.49
C THR A 102 -13.88 -4.84 -6.72
N LEU A 103 -13.47 -4.40 -5.53
CA LEU A 103 -12.56 -5.13 -4.65
C LEU A 103 -13.34 -5.85 -3.56
N ARG A 104 -13.12 -7.17 -3.44
CA ARG A 104 -13.72 -8.00 -2.38
C ARG A 104 -12.79 -9.14 -1.97
N GLY A 105 -12.82 -9.55 -0.70
CA GLY A 105 -12.12 -10.74 -0.21
C GLY A 105 -10.59 -10.59 -0.17
N ASP A 106 -9.87 -11.70 -0.34
CA ASP A 106 -8.40 -11.72 -0.27
C ASP A 106 -7.81 -11.47 -1.68
N LEU A 107 -7.26 -10.28 -1.91
CA LEU A 107 -6.71 -9.84 -3.19
C LEU A 107 -5.42 -10.59 -3.55
N TYR A 108 -4.63 -11.01 -2.56
CA TYR A 108 -3.42 -11.81 -2.78
C TYR A 108 -3.79 -13.19 -3.32
N ARG A 109 -4.76 -13.87 -2.66
CA ARG A 109 -5.25 -15.19 -3.10
C ARG A 109 -5.99 -15.16 -4.44
N GLN A 110 -6.50 -14.01 -4.84
CA GLN A 110 -7.10 -13.81 -6.18
C GLN A 110 -6.07 -13.71 -7.30
N GLY A 111 -4.77 -13.62 -6.99
CA GLY A 111 -3.74 -13.45 -8.00
C GLY A 111 -3.72 -12.05 -8.62
N ARG A 112 -4.14 -11.02 -7.86
CA ARG A 112 -4.12 -9.63 -8.33
C ARG A 112 -2.74 -8.97 -8.27
N GLU A 113 -1.71 -9.66 -7.76
CA GLU A 113 -0.33 -9.16 -7.83
C GLU A 113 0.13 -9.13 -9.29
N LEU A 114 0.44 -7.94 -9.80
CA LEU A 114 0.99 -7.71 -11.14
C LEU A 114 2.49 -7.98 -11.18
N GLY A 115 3.16 -7.84 -10.04
CA GLY A 115 4.57 -8.15 -9.89
C GLY A 115 5.14 -7.66 -8.57
N PHE A 116 6.39 -8.01 -8.32
CA PHE A 116 7.13 -7.57 -7.15
C PHE A 116 8.60 -7.30 -7.51
N PHE A 117 9.26 -6.47 -6.71
CA PHE A 117 10.69 -6.26 -6.82
C PHE A 117 11.33 -6.23 -5.43
N ARG A 118 12.38 -7.04 -5.23
CA ARG A 118 13.11 -7.10 -3.97
C ARG A 118 14.29 -6.13 -4.02
N THR A 119 14.22 -5.08 -3.23
CA THR A 119 15.22 -4.02 -3.06
C THR A 119 16.43 -4.52 -2.28
N ARG A 120 17.18 -5.47 -2.84
CA ARG A 120 18.33 -6.13 -2.19
C ARG A 120 19.63 -5.66 -2.83
N ALA A 121 20.44 -4.96 -2.06
CA ALA A 121 21.80 -4.62 -2.48
C ALA A 121 22.74 -5.83 -2.37
N ALA A 122 23.71 -5.89 -3.28
CA ALA A 122 24.80 -6.85 -3.21
C ALA A 122 25.72 -6.57 -2.01
N GLU A 123 26.63 -7.49 -1.73
CA GLU A 123 27.64 -7.32 -0.68
C GLU A 123 28.47 -6.05 -0.94
N GLY A 124 28.64 -5.24 0.13
CA GLY A 124 29.34 -3.96 0.06
C GLY A 124 28.57 -2.81 -0.62
N GLN A 125 27.35 -3.03 -1.11
CA GLN A 125 26.55 -2.01 -1.82
C GLN A 125 25.38 -1.43 -0.99
N GLY A 126 25.26 -1.81 0.27
CA GLY A 126 24.24 -1.32 1.19
C GLY A 126 24.64 -1.55 2.65
N LEU A 127 23.80 -1.12 3.58
CA LEU A 127 23.99 -1.33 5.02
C LEU A 127 23.86 -2.80 5.41
N ARG A 128 23.07 -3.59 4.65
CA ARG A 128 22.91 -5.04 4.83
C ARG A 128 22.79 -5.72 3.47
N ALA A 129 23.66 -6.68 3.21
CA ALA A 129 23.65 -7.45 1.97
C ALA A 129 22.42 -8.35 1.90
N ASN A 130 21.87 -8.52 0.68
CA ASN A 130 20.80 -9.48 0.37
C ASN A 130 19.51 -9.33 1.22
N SER A 131 19.32 -8.20 1.89
CA SER A 131 18.18 -7.89 2.74
C SER A 131 17.32 -6.84 2.05
N ALA A 132 16.05 -7.17 1.74
CA ALA A 132 15.08 -6.18 1.31
C ALA A 132 14.50 -5.52 2.56
N ASN A 133 14.23 -4.23 2.48
CA ASN A 133 13.66 -3.45 3.55
C ASN A 133 12.95 -2.20 2.99
N ALA A 134 12.02 -2.44 2.06
CA ALA A 134 11.34 -1.38 1.32
C ALA A 134 10.48 -0.53 2.27
N TRP A 135 10.60 0.79 2.16
CA TRP A 135 10.02 1.76 3.09
C TRP A 135 8.99 2.68 2.43
N GLY A 136 9.22 3.10 1.19
CA GLY A 136 8.32 4.03 0.51
C GLY A 136 8.29 3.84 -0.99
N PRO A 137 7.13 3.53 -1.60
CA PRO A 137 6.95 3.56 -3.04
C PRO A 137 6.40 4.92 -3.49
N GLN A 138 6.87 5.43 -4.62
CA GLN A 138 6.26 6.57 -5.29
C GLN A 138 6.36 6.40 -6.80
N LEU A 139 5.22 6.40 -7.49
CA LEU A 139 5.21 6.41 -8.94
C LEU A 139 5.37 7.85 -9.44
N PHE A 140 6.30 8.08 -10.37
CA PHE A 140 6.46 9.36 -11.03
C PHE A 140 6.95 9.18 -12.46
N LYS A 141 6.20 9.70 -13.43
CA LYS A 141 6.53 9.65 -14.87
C LYS A 141 6.89 8.24 -15.34
N GLY A 142 6.09 7.24 -14.93
CA GLY A 142 6.27 5.83 -15.31
C GLY A 142 7.44 5.11 -14.65
N HIS A 143 8.08 5.72 -13.65
CA HIS A 143 9.13 5.11 -12.85
C HIS A 143 8.67 4.99 -11.40
N LEU A 144 8.82 3.81 -10.83
CA LEU A 144 8.55 3.53 -9.43
C LEU A 144 9.83 3.77 -8.63
N PHE A 145 9.85 4.85 -7.86
CA PHE A 145 10.89 5.16 -6.91
C PHE A 145 10.60 4.39 -5.62
N VAL A 146 11.58 3.65 -5.10
CA VAL A 146 11.44 2.88 -3.88
C VAL A 146 12.59 3.21 -2.95
N SER A 147 12.29 3.84 -1.81
CA SER A 147 13.25 3.96 -0.72
C SER A 147 13.33 2.65 0.05
N ASP A 148 14.54 2.25 0.40
CA ASP A 148 14.84 1.06 1.19
C ASP A 148 15.79 1.40 2.32
N MET A 149 15.46 0.96 3.53
CA MET A 149 16.24 1.30 4.73
C MET A 149 17.66 0.73 4.73
N THR A 150 17.93 -0.29 3.94
CA THR A 150 19.19 -1.03 3.95
C THR A 150 19.97 -0.93 2.66
N SER A 151 19.32 -0.63 1.54
CA SER A 151 19.94 -0.61 0.22
C SER A 151 19.82 0.74 -0.51
N GLY A 152 19.19 1.75 0.08
CA GLY A 152 19.12 3.10 -0.49
C GLY A 152 17.92 3.30 -1.42
N LEU A 153 18.12 3.97 -2.55
CA LEU A 153 17.06 4.31 -3.50
C LEU A 153 17.10 3.39 -4.73
N TRP A 154 15.95 2.81 -5.07
CA TRP A 154 15.74 2.05 -6.29
C TRP A 154 14.80 2.79 -7.23
N ILE A 155 15.03 2.65 -8.54
CA ILE A 155 14.15 3.15 -9.58
C ILE A 155 13.80 1.97 -10.47
N VAL A 156 12.54 1.55 -10.43
CA VAL A 156 12.03 0.39 -11.16
C VAL A 156 11.09 0.88 -12.26
N LYS A 157 11.14 0.23 -13.42
CA LYS A 157 10.19 0.48 -14.51
C LYS A 157 9.57 -0.84 -14.94
N HIS A 158 8.25 -0.85 -15.07
CA HIS A 158 7.56 -2.03 -15.59
C HIS A 158 7.93 -2.26 -17.06
N ALA A 159 8.33 -3.48 -17.42
CA ALA A 159 8.80 -3.79 -18.76
C ALA A 159 7.70 -3.69 -19.83
N GLN A 160 6.43 -3.86 -19.42
CA GLN A 160 5.24 -3.77 -20.28
C GLN A 160 4.18 -2.93 -19.57
N PRO A 161 4.12 -1.59 -19.74
CA PRO A 161 3.13 -0.78 -19.05
C PRO A 161 1.72 -1.27 -19.41
N ARG A 162 0.84 -1.41 -18.41
CA ARG A 162 -0.57 -1.72 -18.65
C ARG A 162 -1.14 -0.63 -19.55
N PRO A 163 -1.93 -0.97 -20.60
CA PRO A 163 -2.64 0.05 -21.37
C PRO A 163 -3.47 0.89 -20.39
N ILE A 164 -3.33 2.22 -20.47
CA ILE A 164 -4.17 3.13 -19.70
C ILE A 164 -5.58 2.99 -20.29
N THR A 165 -6.47 2.30 -19.59
CA THR A 165 -7.90 2.28 -19.92
C THR A 165 -8.57 3.46 -19.22
N PHE A 166 -9.08 4.39 -20.02
CA PHE A 166 -9.93 5.51 -19.57
C PHE A 166 -11.35 5.05 -19.29
#